data_AF-A0A1V0UZZ7-F1
#
_entry.id   AF-A0A1V0UZZ7-F1
#
_cell.length_a   1.000
_cell.length_b   1.000
_cell.length_c   1.000
_cell.angle_alpha   90.00
_cell.angle_beta   90.00
_cell.angle_gamma   90.00
#
_symmetry.space_group_name_H-M   'P 1'
#
loop_
_entity.id
_entity.type
_entity.pdbx_description
1 polymer ?
#
loop_
_entity_poly.entity_id
_entity_poly.type
_entity_poly.pdbx_seq_one_letter_code
_entity_poly.pdbx_strand_id
1 'polypeptide(L)' 'MEVLKCRGCEKELSPDMDIEFSEFLNDFFCSPDCAQDFYFDYMGSCLFCPDDHNDVIVKNGKLFMVEE' A
#
# COMPACT_ATOMS: atom_id res chain seq x y z
N MET A 1 -4.35 12.33 8.19
CA MET A 1 -4.00 10.95 8.64
C MET A 1 -5.16 10.05 8.29
N GLU A 2 -5.11 9.48 7.11
CA GLU A 2 -6.08 8.48 6.66
C GLU A 2 -5.48 7.09 6.86
N VAL A 3 -6.31 6.10 7.23
CA VAL A 3 -5.86 4.70 7.33
C VAL A 3 -5.54 4.19 5.93
N LEU A 4 -4.35 3.62 5.77
CA LEU A 4 -3.92 3.03 4.52
C LEU A 4 -4.82 1.82 4.19
N LYS A 5 -5.34 1.77 2.97
CA LYS A 5 -6.23 0.71 2.50
C LYS A 5 -5.73 0.13 1.20
N CYS A 6 -6.03 -1.15 0.99
CA CYS A 6 -5.80 -1.80 -0.29
C CYS A 6 -6.72 -1.17 -1.34
N ARG A 7 -6.15 -0.78 -2.48
CA ARG A 7 -6.91 -0.23 -3.62
C ARG A 7 -7.92 -1.22 -4.19
N GLY A 8 -7.57 -2.51 -4.26
CA GLY A 8 -8.40 -3.54 -4.90
C GLY A 8 -9.55 -4.07 -4.05
N CYS A 9 -9.41 -4.09 -2.71
CA CYS A 9 -10.43 -4.67 -1.82
C CYS A 9 -10.84 -3.78 -0.65
N GLU A 10 -10.33 -2.54 -0.57
CA GLU A 10 -10.63 -1.53 0.46
C GLU A 10 -10.30 -1.94 1.91
N LYS A 11 -9.67 -3.10 2.09
CA LYS A 11 -9.24 -3.62 3.40
C LYS A 11 -8.18 -2.71 4.01
N GLU A 12 -8.28 -2.46 5.31
CA GLU A 12 -7.25 -1.77 6.08
C GLU A 12 -5.93 -2.57 6.06
N LEU A 13 -4.84 -1.87 5.74
CA LEU A 13 -3.50 -2.45 5.67
C LEU A 13 -2.80 -2.36 7.03
N SER A 14 -1.99 -3.38 7.33
CA SER A 14 -1.19 -3.48 8.55
C SER A 14 0.26 -3.78 8.20
N PRO A 15 1.23 -3.35 9.03
CA PRO A 15 2.65 -3.61 8.79
C PRO A 15 3.01 -5.11 8.75
N ASP A 16 2.18 -5.99 9.31
CA ASP A 16 2.39 -7.44 9.31
C ASP A 16 1.91 -8.13 8.01
N MET A 17 1.43 -7.37 7.01
CA MET A 17 1.01 -7.90 5.71
C MET A 17 2.11 -7.72 4.66
N ASP A 18 2.18 -8.64 3.71
CA ASP A 18 2.93 -8.44 2.47
C ASP A 18 2.17 -7.40 1.63
N ILE A 19 2.60 -6.15 1.74
CA ILE A 19 2.02 -5.02 1.00
C ILE A 19 2.92 -4.74 -0.19
N GLU A 20 2.29 -4.42 -1.30
CA GLU A 20 2.97 -3.94 -2.49
C GLU A 20 2.53 -2.53 -2.82
N PHE A 21 3.48 -1.71 -3.21
CA PHE A 21 3.25 -0.34 -3.63
C PHE A 21 3.50 -0.22 -5.14
N SER A 22 2.56 0.38 -5.86
CA SER A 22 2.74 0.76 -7.26
C SER A 22 3.05 2.25 -7.32
N GLU A 23 4.30 2.60 -7.65
CA GLU A 23 4.71 3.99 -7.90
C GLU A 23 3.89 4.63 -9.03
N PHE A 24 3.50 3.85 -10.03
CA PHE A 24 2.76 4.35 -11.18
C PHE A 24 1.33 4.80 -10.81
N LEU A 25 0.67 4.03 -9.95
CA LEU A 25 -0.67 4.34 -9.46
C LEU A 25 -0.66 5.23 -8.21
N ASN A 26 0.49 5.29 -7.53
CA ASN A 26 0.62 5.84 -6.19
C ASN A 26 -0.37 5.18 -5.21
N ASP A 27 -0.53 3.85 -5.32
CA ASP A 27 -1.53 3.05 -4.60
C ASP A 27 -0.91 1.78 -3.99
N PHE A 28 -1.60 1.23 -2.99
CA PHE A 28 -1.15 0.07 -2.20
C PHE A 28 -2.06 -1.15 -2.40
N PHE A 29 -1.46 -2.33 -2.46
CA PHE A 29 -2.14 -3.62 -2.67
C PHE A 29 -1.72 -4.64 -1.62
N CYS A 30 -2.67 -5.40 -1.09
CA CYS A 30 -2.39 -6.45 -0.10
C CYS A 30 -2.04 -7.82 -0.72
N SER A 31 -2.17 -7.95 -2.04
CA SER A 31 -1.79 -9.14 -2.79
C SER A 31 -1.77 -8.85 -4.29
N PRO A 32 -1.07 -9.67 -5.10
CA PRO A 32 -1.14 -9.60 -6.55
C PRO A 32 -2.56 -9.77 -7.10
N ASP A 33 -3.41 -10.55 -6.42
CA ASP A 33 -4.81 -10.73 -6.83
C ASP A 33 -5.60 -9.41 -6.77
N CYS A 34 -5.34 -8.57 -5.76
CA CYS A 34 -5.97 -7.25 -5.67
C CYS A 34 -5.45 -6.26 -6.72
N ALA A 35 -4.37 -6.58 -7.41
CA ALA A 35 -3.77 -5.76 -8.45
C ALA A 35 -4.02 -6.29 -9.87
N GLN A 36 -4.76 -7.40 -10.03
CA GLN A 36 -5.03 -8.00 -11.34
C GLN A 36 -5.73 -7.05 -12.31
N ASP A 37 -6.66 -6.23 -11.81
CA ASP A 37 -7.35 -5.22 -12.64
C ASP A 37 -6.43 -4.05 -13.06
N PHE A 38 -5.26 -3.97 -12.44
CA PHE A 38 -4.24 -2.93 -12.62
C PHE A 38 -2.93 -3.51 -13.17
N TYR A 39 -2.96 -4.71 -13.74
CA TYR A 39 -1.79 -5.54 -14.05
C TYR A 39 -0.64 -4.79 -14.76
N PHE A 40 -0.93 -3.92 -15.72
CA PHE A 40 0.12 -3.16 -16.43
C PHE A 40 0.81 -2.13 -15.54
N ASP A 41 0.04 -1.48 -14.66
CA ASP A 41 0.52 -0.46 -13.73
C ASP A 41 1.14 -1.10 -12.47
N TYR A 42 0.76 -2.34 -12.19
CA TYR A 42 1.29 -3.19 -11.13
C TYR A 42 2.59 -3.92 -11.53
N MET A 43 2.90 -4.10 -12.82
CA MET A 43 4.19 -4.72 -13.22
C MET A 43 5.44 -3.92 -12.76
N GLY A 44 5.27 -2.68 -12.33
CA GLY A 44 6.31 -1.86 -11.69
C GLY A 44 6.21 -1.80 -10.15
N SER A 45 5.35 -2.59 -9.50
CA SER A 45 5.22 -2.58 -8.05
C SER A 45 6.44 -3.19 -7.38
N CYS A 46 6.72 -2.72 -6.16
CA CYS A 46 7.73 -3.28 -5.28
C CYS A 46 7.11 -3.60 -3.92
N LEU A 47 7.79 -4.46 -3.15
CA LEU A 47 7.42 -4.71 -1.75
C LEU A 47 7.48 -3.39 -0.99
N PHE A 48 6.39 -3.05 -0.33
CA PHE A 48 6.29 -1.85 0.47
C PHE A 48 7.08 -2.02 1.77
N CYS A 49 8.10 -1.18 1.94
CA CYS A 49 8.86 -1.06 3.17
C CYS A 49 8.53 0.29 3.83
N PRO A 50 7.98 0.32 5.06
CA PRO A 50 7.67 1.57 5.75
C PRO A 50 8.89 2.49 5.94
N ASP A 51 10.10 1.94 6.05
CA ASP A 51 11.34 2.70 6.20
C ASP A 51 11.73 3.49 4.93
N ASP A 52 11.20 3.11 3.76
CA ASP A 52 11.47 3.77 2.47
C ASP A 52 10.42 4.85 2.13
N HIS A 53 9.32 4.93 2.89
CA HIS A 53 8.18 5.81 2.65
C HIS A 53 7.94 6.78 3.81
N ASN A 54 8.51 7.99 3.72
CA ASN A 54 8.38 9.04 4.74
C ASN A 54 6.93 9.56 4.92
N ASP A 55 6.08 9.30 3.93
CA ASP A 55 4.66 9.66 3.86
C ASP A 55 3.75 8.64 4.58
N VAL A 56 4.28 7.51 5.05
CA VAL A 56 3.51 6.49 5.77
C VAL A 56 4.06 6.27 7.18
N ILE A 57 3.17 6.32 8.17
CA ILE A 57 3.51 6.03 9.57
C ILE A 57 2.81 4.78 10.09
N VAL A 58 3.53 4.01 10.91
CA VAL A 58 2.97 2.90 11.68
C VAL A 58 2.52 3.41 13.04
N LYS A 59 1.23 3.25 13.37
CA LYS A 59 0.69 3.60 14.69
C LYS A 59 -0.35 2.58 15.13
N ASN A 60 -0.21 2.03 16.34
CA ASN A 60 -1.12 1.01 16.88
C ASN A 60 -1.36 -0.20 15.95
N GLY A 61 -0.32 -0.66 15.23
CA GLY A 61 -0.44 -1.78 14.29
C GLY A 61 -1.21 -1.47 13.01
N LYS A 62 -1.44 -0.18 12.71
CA LYS A 62 -2.06 0.29 11.47
C LYS A 62 -1.12 1.22 10.72
N LEU A 63 -1.24 1.23 9.40
CA LEU A 63 -0.55 2.15 8.51
C LEU A 63 -1.43 3.38 8.27
N PHE A 64 -0.84 4.57 8.34
CA PHE A 64 -1.52 5.83 8.05
C PHE A 64 -0.72 6.65 7.06
N MET A 65 -1.41 7.25 6.09
CA MET A 65 -0.83 8.22 5.18
C MET A 65 -0.81 9.60 5.86
N VAL A 66 0.34 10.26 5.80
CA VAL A 66 0.55 11.63 6.30
C VAL A 66 0.40 12.56 5.10
N GLU A 67 -0.71 13.30 5.05
CA GLU A 67 -0.86 14.39 4.08
C GLU A 67 0.09 15.54 4.47
N GLU A 68 0.85 16.07 3.51
CA GLU A 68 1.67 17.29 3.65
C GLU A 68 0.85 18.52 4.05
#